data_AF-A0A918DVM2-F1
#
_entry.id   AF-A0A918DVM2-F1
#
_cell.length_a   1.000
_cell.length_b   1.000
_cell.length_c   1.000
_cell.angle_alpha   90.00
_cell.angle_beta   90.00
_cell.angle_gamma   90.00
#
_symmetry.space_group_name_H-M   'P 1'
#
loop_
_entity.id
_entity.type
_entity.pdbx_description
1 polymer ?
#
loop_
_entity_poly.entity_id
_entity_poly.type
_entity_poly.pdbx_seq_one_letter_code
_entity_poly.pdbx_strand_id
1 'polypeptide(L)'
;MDFYNFMTPIFDPASVTRLNERTDYERWLLEAVYALVEDDLFPSWPDGVIYKLDNPTAEFIGHGRMNAIIGDWRPSFLKAGAPLVFVSTFKLLDMLIEWILEENGISSTFRFQQKLQHLSSEPVFPQLISSRTWLKERLIGLYRLLEPLRGTIIHDRHFIATDGSIRVASSRRGVIGETIEISAANLRRLARVVVSTLKYIDDSWHLDEFREKLLRHDLDELEGLHGLPSLEQRQPFHVCVRVYTTNPNPLLVDIAAIQADLTAHYFNNDCSFDLRVLLVREVGVVDAFLFPWAVFSGANTNWTLNINAEQYRAAIPNDIRPEDLRHV
;
A
#
# COMPACT_ATOMS: atom_id res chain seq x y z
N MET A 1 -3.86 47.32 -7.34
CA MET A 1 -3.95 46.28 -8.40
C MET A 1 -2.69 45.48 -8.20
N ASP A 2 -2.75 44.58 -7.21
CA ASP A 2 -1.56 43.98 -6.64
C ASP A 2 -1.26 42.72 -7.44
N PHE A 3 -0.17 42.75 -8.18
CA PHE A 3 0.42 41.59 -8.82
C PHE A 3 0.91 40.66 -7.71
N TYR A 4 0.07 39.73 -7.26
CA TYR A 4 0.57 38.53 -6.61
C TYR A 4 1.44 37.82 -7.64
N ASN A 5 2.76 37.83 -7.40
CA ASN A 5 3.66 36.89 -8.04
C ASN A 5 3.12 35.49 -7.76
N PHE A 6 2.47 34.87 -8.74
CA PHE A 6 2.17 33.45 -8.72
C PHE A 6 3.52 32.73 -8.84
N MET A 7 4.25 32.62 -7.72
CA MET A 7 5.32 31.65 -7.61
C MET A 7 4.68 30.29 -7.85
N THR A 8 5.14 29.60 -8.89
CA THR A 8 4.79 28.20 -9.08
C THR A 8 5.21 27.45 -7.82
N PRO A 9 4.30 26.70 -7.17
CA PRO A 9 4.62 25.97 -5.94
C PRO A 9 5.82 25.05 -6.18
N ILE A 10 6.78 25.07 -5.25
CA ILE A 10 8.04 24.34 -5.36
C ILE A 10 8.03 23.19 -4.37
N PHE A 11 7.67 22.00 -4.85
CA PHE A 11 7.78 20.75 -4.09
C PHE A 11 9.21 20.20 -4.17
N ASP A 12 10.19 20.99 -3.72
CA ASP A 12 11.62 20.60 -3.72
C ASP A 12 11.97 19.63 -2.57
N PRO A 13 13.19 19.06 -2.56
CA PRO A 13 13.61 18.16 -1.48
C PRO A 13 13.56 18.78 -0.07
N ALA A 14 13.74 20.11 0.05
CA ALA A 14 13.64 20.79 1.35
C ALA A 14 12.19 20.84 1.84
N SER A 15 11.24 21.07 0.92
CA SER A 15 9.80 21.01 1.18
C SER A 15 9.35 19.61 1.61
N VAL A 16 9.83 18.59 0.90
CA VAL A 16 9.55 17.18 1.24
C VAL A 16 10.14 16.82 2.61
N THR A 17 11.34 17.32 2.95
CA THR A 17 11.94 17.12 4.28
C THR A 17 11.06 17.68 5.39
N ARG A 18 10.50 18.89 5.21
CA ARG A 18 9.55 19.48 6.19
C ARG A 18 8.28 18.63 6.35
N LEU A 19 7.77 18.06 5.26
CA LEU A 19 6.64 17.11 5.31
C LEU A 19 6.99 15.86 6.12
N ASN A 20 8.19 15.31 5.92
CA ASN A 20 8.64 14.14 6.66
C ASN A 20 8.76 14.43 8.14
N GLU A 21 9.43 15.51 8.52
CA GLU A 21 9.62 15.89 9.93
C GLU A 21 8.29 16.02 10.69
N ARG A 22 7.26 16.62 10.08
CA ARG A 22 5.94 16.73 10.73
C ARG A 22 5.13 15.43 10.74
N THR A 23 5.33 14.55 9.75
CA THR A 23 4.56 13.30 9.61
C THR A 23 5.20 12.10 10.30
N ASP A 24 6.49 12.18 10.64
CA ASP A 24 7.32 11.05 11.08
C ASP A 24 6.68 10.28 12.26
N TYR A 25 6.31 10.99 13.32
CA TYR A 25 5.76 10.34 14.51
C TYR A 25 4.45 9.57 14.25
N GLU A 26 3.48 10.18 13.56
CA GLU A 26 2.20 9.54 13.31
C GLU A 26 2.34 8.39 12.28
N ARG A 27 3.28 8.52 11.35
CA ARG A 27 3.62 7.46 10.39
C ARG A 27 4.21 6.27 11.13
N TRP A 28 5.24 6.49 11.94
CA TRP A 28 5.86 5.47 12.78
C TRP A 28 4.83 4.79 13.70
N LEU A 29 3.94 5.57 14.33
CA LEU A 29 2.91 5.03 15.22
C LEU A 29 1.99 4.04 14.48
N LEU A 30 1.47 4.40 13.30
CA LEU A 30 0.59 3.53 12.53
C LEU A 30 1.31 2.25 12.10
N GLU A 31 2.54 2.36 11.62
CA GLU A 31 3.34 1.20 11.22
C GLU A 31 3.64 0.27 12.40
N ALA A 32 4.04 0.83 13.53
CA ALA A 32 4.34 0.07 14.74
C ALA A 32 3.09 -0.65 15.28
N VAL A 33 1.93 0.02 15.28
CA VAL A 33 0.68 -0.58 15.78
C VAL A 33 0.25 -1.77 14.94
N TYR A 34 0.36 -1.67 13.60
CA TYR A 34 0.03 -2.77 12.70
C TYR A 34 1.08 -3.91 12.74
N ALA A 35 2.35 -3.57 12.92
CA ALA A 35 3.40 -4.58 13.14
C ALA A 35 3.22 -5.36 14.45
N LEU A 36 2.80 -4.68 15.53
CA LEU A 36 2.58 -5.31 16.84
C LEU A 36 1.48 -6.38 16.81
N VAL A 37 0.46 -6.21 15.98
CA VAL A 37 -0.62 -7.20 15.79
C VAL A 37 -0.33 -8.22 14.69
N GLU A 38 0.87 -8.16 14.11
CA GLU A 38 1.32 -9.03 13.02
C GLU A 38 0.42 -9.00 11.78
N ASP A 39 -0.26 -7.89 11.63
CA ASP A 39 -1.01 -7.50 10.45
C ASP A 39 -0.25 -6.31 9.88
N ASP A 40 0.99 -6.52 9.44
CA ASP A 40 1.84 -5.46 8.88
C ASP A 40 1.09 -4.73 7.77
N LEU A 41 1.12 -3.39 7.72
CA LEU A 41 0.49 -2.67 6.60
C LEU A 41 1.00 -3.16 5.23
N PHE A 42 2.22 -3.73 5.22
CA PHE A 42 2.96 -4.14 4.03
C PHE A 42 3.69 -5.47 4.30
N PRO A 43 2.98 -6.61 4.28
CA PRO A 43 3.58 -7.91 4.59
C PRO A 43 4.53 -8.37 3.47
N SER A 44 5.65 -8.99 3.83
CA SER A 44 6.47 -9.77 2.91
C SER A 44 5.89 -11.19 2.82
N TRP A 45 5.52 -11.63 1.61
CA TRP A 45 4.99 -12.98 1.43
C TRP A 45 6.11 -13.97 1.09
N PRO A 46 6.12 -15.16 1.73
CA PRO A 46 6.97 -16.27 1.29
C PRO A 46 6.56 -16.77 -0.11
N ASP A 47 7.37 -17.65 -0.68
CA ASP A 47 7.13 -18.18 -2.03
C ASP A 47 5.82 -18.97 -2.08
N GLY A 48 4.85 -18.45 -2.81
CA GLY A 48 3.50 -19.02 -2.90
C GLY A 48 3.30 -19.94 -4.09
N VAL A 49 4.24 -19.95 -5.05
CA VAL A 49 4.20 -20.83 -6.23
C VAL A 49 5.58 -21.41 -6.47
N ILE A 50 5.67 -22.72 -6.68
CA ILE A 50 6.92 -23.43 -6.92
C ILE A 50 6.85 -24.26 -8.20
N TYR A 51 7.80 -24.06 -9.11
CA TYR A 51 8.08 -24.92 -10.25
C TYR A 51 9.30 -25.78 -9.91
N LYS A 52 9.05 -27.07 -9.66
CA LYS A 52 10.09 -28.05 -9.33
C LYS A 52 10.97 -28.36 -10.54
N LEU A 53 12.15 -28.89 -10.27
CA LEU A 53 13.07 -29.27 -11.34
C LEU A 53 12.40 -30.29 -12.28
N ASP A 54 12.47 -30.01 -13.59
CA ASP A 54 11.89 -30.82 -14.68
C ASP A 54 10.37 -31.10 -14.58
N ASN A 55 9.67 -30.40 -13.70
CA ASN A 55 8.21 -30.44 -13.64
C ASN A 55 7.63 -29.11 -14.14
N PRO A 56 6.94 -29.10 -15.30
CA PRO A 56 6.32 -27.89 -15.82
C PRO A 56 5.07 -27.48 -15.02
N THR A 57 4.59 -28.30 -14.09
CA THR A 57 3.37 -28.03 -13.32
C THR A 57 3.69 -27.17 -12.10
N ALA A 58 2.97 -26.06 -11.95
CA ALA A 58 3.04 -25.20 -10.78
C ALA A 58 2.47 -25.88 -9.52
N GLU A 59 3.21 -25.86 -8.42
CA GLU A 59 2.71 -26.18 -7.07
C GLU A 59 2.34 -24.88 -6.35
N PHE A 60 1.07 -24.71 -6.03
CA PHE A 60 0.55 -23.55 -5.29
C PHE A 60 0.56 -23.85 -3.78
N ILE A 61 1.25 -23.01 -3.01
CA ILE A 61 1.42 -23.16 -1.57
C ILE A 61 0.63 -22.07 -0.85
N GLY A 62 -0.36 -22.49 -0.07
CA GLY A 62 -1.09 -21.62 0.85
C GLY A 62 -0.29 -21.43 2.14
N HIS A 63 0.13 -20.19 2.41
CA HIS A 63 0.77 -19.84 3.67
C HIS A 63 -0.26 -19.31 4.67
N GLY A 64 -0.34 -19.94 5.84
CA GLY A 64 -1.11 -19.45 6.97
C GLY A 64 -0.17 -19.04 8.10
N ARG A 65 -0.25 -17.79 8.55
CA ARG A 65 0.44 -17.36 9.77
C ARG A 65 -0.57 -17.43 10.92
N MET A 66 -0.34 -18.34 11.86
CA MET A 66 -1.13 -18.43 13.08
C MET A 66 -0.24 -18.11 14.26
N ASN A 67 -0.56 -17.03 14.97
CA ASN A 67 0.02 -16.76 16.28
C ASN A 67 -1.03 -16.94 17.36
N ALA A 68 -0.86 -18.04 18.12
CA ALA A 68 -1.68 -18.36 19.27
C ALA A 68 -0.87 -18.12 20.53
N ILE A 69 -0.92 -16.89 21.05
CA ILE A 69 -0.40 -16.58 22.38
C ILE A 69 -1.59 -16.51 23.34
N ILE A 70 -1.60 -17.39 24.34
CA ILE A 70 -2.65 -17.40 25.38
C ILE A 70 -2.42 -16.18 26.28
N GLY A 71 -3.40 -15.28 26.36
CA GLY A 71 -3.29 -14.02 27.11
C GLY A 71 -2.70 -12.86 26.30
N ASP A 72 -2.65 -12.96 24.97
CA ASP A 72 -2.18 -11.88 24.11
C ASP A 72 -3.14 -10.68 24.10
N TRP A 73 -2.68 -9.55 24.62
CA TRP A 73 -3.45 -8.31 24.63
C TRP A 73 -3.34 -7.54 23.30
N ARG A 74 -2.38 -7.88 22.42
CA ARG A 74 -2.08 -7.10 21.20
C ARG A 74 -3.28 -7.05 20.23
N PRO A 75 -4.00 -8.14 19.93
CA PRO A 75 -5.21 -8.05 19.10
C PRO A 75 -6.30 -7.16 19.74
N SER A 76 -6.40 -7.16 21.07
CA SER A 76 -7.33 -6.31 21.81
C SER A 76 -6.94 -4.83 21.78
N PHE A 77 -5.65 -4.51 21.60
CA PHE A 77 -5.18 -3.13 21.43
C PHE A 77 -5.78 -2.48 20.19
N LEU A 78 -5.74 -3.14 19.02
CA LEU A 78 -6.38 -2.59 17.82
C LEU A 78 -7.91 -2.55 17.95
N LYS A 79 -8.50 -3.54 18.64
CA LYS A 79 -9.95 -3.55 18.87
C LYS A 79 -10.44 -2.34 19.66
N ALA A 80 -9.70 -1.93 20.68
CA ALA A 80 -10.01 -0.75 21.49
C ALA A 80 -9.41 0.56 20.93
N GLY A 81 -8.31 0.45 20.19
CA GLY A 81 -7.51 1.55 19.66
C GLY A 81 -7.95 2.06 18.30
N ALA A 82 -9.05 1.54 17.74
CA ALA A 82 -9.60 2.01 16.47
C ALA A 82 -9.74 3.55 16.40
N PRO A 83 -10.26 4.27 17.42
CA PRO A 83 -10.30 5.72 17.42
C PRO A 83 -8.93 6.39 17.30
N LEU A 84 -7.90 5.81 17.92
CA LEU A 84 -6.52 6.32 17.81
C LEU A 84 -5.99 6.14 16.38
N VAL A 85 -6.17 4.95 15.79
CA VAL A 85 -5.80 4.69 14.39
C VAL A 85 -6.48 5.68 13.46
N PHE A 86 -7.78 5.91 13.63
CA PHE A 86 -8.52 6.89 12.85
C PHE A 86 -7.95 8.30 13.01
N VAL A 87 -7.75 8.75 14.24
CA VAL A 87 -7.29 10.12 14.52
C VAL A 87 -5.87 10.36 14.00
N SER A 88 -4.96 9.41 14.21
CA SER A 88 -3.59 9.48 13.68
C SER A 88 -3.58 9.47 12.15
N THR A 89 -4.39 8.63 11.52
CA THR A 89 -4.51 8.59 10.06
C THR A 89 -5.08 9.90 9.49
N PHE A 90 -6.13 10.45 10.11
CA PHE A 90 -6.68 11.75 9.70
C PHE A 90 -5.64 12.87 9.90
N LYS A 91 -4.88 12.86 10.98
CA LYS A 91 -3.84 13.86 11.24
C LYS A 91 -2.74 13.82 10.18
N LEU A 92 -2.32 12.63 9.73
CA LEU A 92 -1.40 12.52 8.59
C LEU A 92 -1.99 13.11 7.30
N LEU A 93 -3.26 12.83 7.01
CA LEU A 93 -3.95 13.41 5.86
C LEU A 93 -4.06 14.94 5.97
N ASP A 94 -4.38 15.45 7.16
CA ASP A 94 -4.45 16.89 7.42
C ASP A 94 -3.09 17.57 7.21
N MET A 95 -2.02 17.00 7.75
CA MET A 95 -0.66 17.50 7.55
C MET A 95 -0.23 17.46 6.08
N LEU A 96 -0.65 16.45 5.31
CA LEU A 96 -0.45 16.41 3.86
C LEU A 96 -1.21 17.56 3.15
N ILE A 97 -2.46 17.80 3.51
CA ILE A 97 -3.27 18.87 2.91
C ILE A 97 -2.72 20.25 3.29
N GLU A 98 -2.38 20.47 4.56
CA GLU A 98 -1.75 21.71 5.04
C GLU A 98 -0.47 22.01 4.25
N TRP A 99 0.38 21.01 4.07
CA TRP A 99 1.58 21.15 3.25
C TRP A 99 1.30 21.67 1.85
N ILE A 100 0.35 21.04 1.16
CA ILE A 100 0.02 21.36 -0.22
C ILE A 100 -0.45 22.80 -0.28
N LEU A 101 -1.29 23.22 0.67
CA LEU A 101 -1.76 24.61 0.75
C LEU A 101 -0.60 25.59 1.03
N GLU A 102 0.28 25.26 1.99
CA GLU A 102 1.45 26.07 2.33
C GLU A 102 2.39 26.29 1.13
N GLU A 103 2.69 25.24 0.38
CA GLU A 103 3.54 25.34 -0.82
C GLU A 103 2.87 26.14 -1.94
N ASN A 104 1.54 26.17 -1.97
CA ASN A 104 0.77 27.05 -2.86
C ASN A 104 0.66 28.50 -2.35
N GLY A 105 1.42 28.88 -1.31
CA GLY A 105 1.41 30.23 -0.73
C GLY A 105 0.15 30.54 0.08
N ILE A 106 -0.65 29.54 0.41
CA ILE A 106 -1.85 29.67 1.22
C ILE A 106 -1.44 29.44 2.67
N SER A 107 -1.57 30.48 3.50
CA SER A 107 -1.27 30.36 4.93
C SER A 107 -2.13 29.25 5.55
N SER A 108 -1.48 28.22 6.12
CA SER A 108 -2.19 27.17 6.86
C SER A 108 -3.00 27.81 7.98
N THR A 109 -4.32 27.60 7.96
CA THR A 109 -5.20 28.03 9.04
C THR A 109 -5.66 26.80 9.80
N PHE A 110 -5.84 26.90 11.12
CA PHE A 110 -6.37 25.80 11.94
C PHE A 110 -7.83 25.45 11.63
N ARG A 111 -8.48 26.12 10.66
CA ARG A 111 -9.91 25.96 10.37
C ARG A 111 -10.10 25.07 9.15
N PHE A 112 -10.58 23.86 9.37
CA PHE A 112 -10.88 22.89 8.34
C PHE A 112 -11.76 23.42 7.19
N GLN A 113 -12.78 24.23 7.50
CA GLN A 113 -13.64 24.84 6.48
C GLN A 113 -12.88 25.73 5.50
N GLN A 114 -11.86 26.47 5.98
CA GLN A 114 -11.03 27.31 5.12
C GLN A 114 -10.12 26.43 4.24
N LYS A 115 -9.52 25.39 4.81
CA LYS A 115 -8.74 24.40 4.05
C LYS A 115 -9.57 23.78 2.92
N LEU A 116 -10.82 23.38 3.20
CA LEU A 116 -11.74 22.85 2.17
C LEU A 116 -12.08 23.87 1.08
N GLN A 117 -12.27 25.15 1.44
CA GLN A 117 -12.49 26.21 0.46
C GLN A 117 -11.26 26.40 -0.45
N HIS A 118 -10.06 26.37 0.13
CA HIS A 118 -8.81 26.46 -0.63
C HIS A 118 -8.57 25.24 -1.53
N LEU A 119 -8.99 24.04 -1.12
CA LEU A 119 -8.95 22.86 -1.99
C LEU A 119 -9.90 22.99 -3.19
N SER A 120 -11.01 23.73 -3.06
CA SER A 120 -11.91 24.04 -4.17
C SER A 120 -11.33 25.06 -5.17
N SER A 121 -10.29 25.81 -4.81
CA SER A 121 -9.57 26.69 -5.74
C SER A 121 -8.46 25.98 -6.52
N GLU A 122 -8.49 24.64 -6.56
CA GLU A 122 -7.58 23.79 -7.35
C GLU A 122 -6.09 24.08 -7.12
N PRO A 123 -5.56 23.92 -5.89
CA PRO A 123 -4.13 24.06 -5.66
C PRO A 123 -3.37 23.02 -6.47
N VAL A 124 -2.12 23.34 -6.79
CA VAL A 124 -1.18 22.42 -7.44
C VAL A 124 -0.72 21.39 -6.42
N PHE A 125 -0.79 20.12 -6.76
CA PHE A 125 -0.32 19.02 -5.91
C PHE A 125 1.10 18.61 -6.36
N PRO A 126 1.89 17.90 -5.51
CA PRO A 126 3.16 17.32 -5.96
C PRO A 126 2.95 16.43 -7.18
N GLN A 127 3.98 16.32 -8.03
CA GLN A 127 3.88 15.67 -9.34
C GLN A 127 3.30 14.25 -9.26
N LEU A 128 3.69 13.47 -8.25
CA LEU A 128 3.17 12.12 -7.99
C LEU A 128 1.63 12.08 -7.94
N ILE A 129 1.01 13.06 -7.27
CA ILE A 129 -0.45 13.16 -7.12
C ILE A 129 -1.05 13.88 -8.32
N SER A 130 -0.44 14.96 -8.81
CA SER A 130 -0.95 15.73 -9.94
C SER A 130 -1.02 14.92 -11.23
N SER A 131 -0.11 13.97 -11.45
CA SER A 131 -0.16 13.05 -12.59
C SER A 131 -1.26 11.98 -12.46
N ARG A 132 -1.96 11.92 -11.32
CA ARG A 132 -2.95 10.90 -10.96
C ARG A 132 -4.21 11.56 -10.42
N THR A 133 -5.03 12.09 -11.32
CA THR A 133 -6.29 12.78 -10.97
C THR A 133 -7.16 11.96 -10.02
N TRP A 134 -7.23 10.63 -10.23
CA TRP A 134 -7.98 9.72 -9.37
C TRP A 134 -7.51 9.75 -7.90
N LEU A 135 -6.20 9.88 -7.66
CA LEU A 135 -5.61 9.94 -6.32
C LEU A 135 -5.90 11.29 -5.69
N LYS A 136 -5.68 12.38 -6.44
CA LYS A 136 -5.97 13.75 -5.98
C LYS A 136 -7.40 13.90 -5.49
N GLU A 137 -8.37 13.51 -6.32
CA GLU A 137 -9.80 13.66 -6.01
C GLU A 137 -10.22 12.85 -4.79
N ARG A 138 -9.70 11.61 -4.66
CA ARG A 138 -10.03 10.73 -3.55
C ARG A 138 -9.38 11.16 -2.24
N LEU A 139 -8.14 11.67 -2.25
CA LEU A 139 -7.53 12.28 -1.06
C LEU A 139 -8.34 13.49 -0.57
N ILE A 140 -8.81 14.34 -1.49
CA ILE A 140 -9.70 15.47 -1.16
C ILE A 140 -11.05 14.97 -0.63
N GLY A 141 -11.63 13.92 -1.25
CA GLY A 141 -12.88 13.30 -0.83
C GLY A 141 -12.80 12.71 0.58
N LEU A 142 -11.75 11.93 0.85
CA LEU A 142 -11.41 11.41 2.18
C LEU A 142 -11.32 12.55 3.19
N TYR A 143 -10.53 13.58 2.89
CA TYR A 143 -10.35 14.70 3.81
C TYR A 143 -11.68 15.42 4.13
N ARG A 144 -12.52 15.62 3.12
CA ARG A 144 -13.85 16.26 3.26
C ARG A 144 -14.81 15.45 4.13
N LEU A 145 -14.86 14.13 3.97
CA LEU A 145 -15.81 13.28 4.70
C LEU A 145 -15.31 12.86 6.08
N LEU A 146 -14.00 12.73 6.28
CA LEU A 146 -13.42 12.33 7.56
C LEU A 146 -13.35 13.49 8.58
N GLU A 147 -13.27 14.74 8.12
CA GLU A 147 -13.14 15.90 9.02
C GLU A 147 -14.27 16.04 10.05
N PRO A 148 -15.56 15.97 9.66
CA PRO A 148 -16.66 16.03 10.64
C PRO A 148 -16.63 14.86 11.63
N LEU A 149 -16.16 13.69 11.20
CA LEU A 149 -16.04 12.50 12.04
C LEU A 149 -14.94 12.66 13.08
N ARG A 150 -13.78 13.20 12.68
CA ARG A 150 -12.68 13.52 13.61
C ARG A 150 -13.13 14.49 14.70
N GLY A 151 -13.88 15.53 14.34
CA GLY A 151 -14.44 16.47 15.31
C GLY A 151 -15.27 15.75 16.37
N THR A 152 -16.15 14.85 15.93
CA THR A 152 -17.04 14.06 16.80
C THR A 152 -16.28 13.09 17.69
N ILE A 153 -15.27 12.38 17.15
CA ILE A 153 -14.48 11.42 17.92
C ILE A 153 -13.67 12.11 19.03
N ILE A 154 -13.00 13.22 18.72
CA ILE A 154 -12.07 13.86 19.65
C ILE A 154 -12.79 14.75 20.67
N HIS A 155 -13.78 15.52 20.23
CA HIS A 155 -14.39 16.55 21.07
C HIS A 155 -15.68 16.08 21.74
N ASP A 156 -16.50 15.31 21.03
CA ASP A 156 -17.84 14.96 21.51
C ASP A 156 -17.91 13.58 22.16
N ARG A 157 -16.91 12.71 21.91
CA ARG A 157 -16.90 11.29 22.33
C ARG A 157 -18.15 10.52 21.92
N HIS A 158 -18.89 11.01 20.93
CA HIS A 158 -20.10 10.39 20.39
C HIS A 158 -19.73 9.35 19.33
N PHE A 159 -19.05 8.30 19.78
CA PHE A 159 -18.72 7.14 18.96
C PHE A 159 -18.80 5.86 19.77
N ILE A 160 -18.97 4.75 19.07
CA ILE A 160 -18.87 3.40 19.62
C ILE A 160 -17.70 2.72 18.93
N ALA A 161 -16.76 2.20 19.71
CA ALA A 161 -15.67 1.37 19.19
C ALA A 161 -15.88 -0.07 19.65
N THR A 162 -16.06 -0.98 18.70
CA THR A 162 -16.30 -2.41 18.96
C THR A 162 -15.57 -3.24 17.93
N ASP A 163 -14.80 -4.23 18.38
CA ASP A 163 -14.08 -5.18 17.52
C ASP A 163 -13.19 -4.52 16.44
N GLY A 164 -12.61 -3.36 16.77
CA GLY A 164 -11.72 -2.64 15.85
C GLY A 164 -12.45 -1.77 14.83
N SER A 165 -13.78 -1.79 14.84
CA SER A 165 -14.62 -0.88 14.06
C SER A 165 -15.00 0.34 14.88
N ILE A 166 -15.25 1.47 14.20
CA ILE A 166 -15.77 2.69 14.82
C ILE A 166 -17.09 3.06 14.17
N ARG A 167 -18.11 3.29 14.99
CA ARG A 167 -19.38 3.86 14.56
C ARG A 167 -19.46 5.28 15.09
N VAL A 168 -19.54 6.25 14.18
CA VAL A 168 -19.56 7.67 14.50
C VAL A 168 -20.80 8.28 13.88
N ALA A 169 -21.59 8.98 14.70
CA ALA A 169 -22.69 9.78 14.20
C ALA A 169 -22.28 11.24 14.31
N SER A 170 -22.03 11.91 13.19
CA SER A 170 -21.55 13.29 13.23
C SER A 170 -22.59 14.17 13.93
N SER A 171 -22.17 14.92 14.94
CA SER A 171 -23.03 15.89 15.59
C SER A 171 -22.72 17.28 15.00
N ARG A 172 -23.65 17.84 14.22
CA ARG A 172 -23.57 19.25 13.80
C ARG A 172 -24.70 20.01 14.47
N ARG A 173 -24.34 20.98 15.32
CA ARG A 173 -25.28 21.87 16.03
C ARG A 173 -26.36 21.10 16.84
N GLY A 174 -25.99 20.00 17.48
CA GLY A 174 -26.89 19.20 18.32
C GLY A 174 -27.82 18.25 17.58
N VAL A 175 -27.76 18.17 16.24
CA VAL A 175 -28.47 17.15 15.45
C VAL A 175 -27.49 16.01 15.16
N ILE A 176 -27.86 14.80 15.59
CA ILE A 176 -27.13 13.57 15.28
C ILE A 176 -27.41 13.21 13.82
N GLY A 177 -26.39 13.24 12.98
CA GLY A 177 -26.47 12.84 11.57
C GLY A 177 -26.50 11.32 11.40
N GLU A 178 -26.43 10.88 10.14
CA GLU A 178 -26.31 9.46 9.81
C GLU A 178 -25.07 8.84 10.47
N THR A 179 -25.22 7.62 10.98
CA THR A 179 -24.12 6.88 11.60
C THR A 179 -23.26 6.27 10.51
N ILE A 180 -21.99 6.67 10.47
CA ILE A 180 -20.98 6.07 9.59
C ILE A 180 -20.25 4.99 10.38
N GLU A 181 -20.26 3.77 9.84
CA GLU A 181 -19.49 2.65 10.35
C GLU A 181 -18.21 2.48 9.54
N ILE A 182 -17.07 2.53 10.22
CA ILE A 182 -15.76 2.28 9.64
C ILE A 182 -15.25 0.98 10.23
N SER A 183 -15.19 -0.07 9.41
CA SER A 183 -14.70 -1.38 9.82
C SER A 183 -13.20 -1.35 10.12
N ALA A 184 -12.72 -2.33 10.89
CA ALA A 184 -11.27 -2.52 11.11
C ALA A 184 -10.49 -2.64 9.79
N ALA A 185 -11.06 -3.32 8.79
CA ALA A 185 -10.46 -3.46 7.46
C ALA A 185 -10.40 -2.11 6.72
N ASN A 186 -11.44 -1.29 6.81
CA ASN A 186 -11.44 0.04 6.19
C ASN A 186 -10.51 1.02 6.91
N LEU A 187 -10.39 0.95 8.24
CA LEU A 187 -9.37 1.73 8.96
C LEU A 187 -7.95 1.37 8.53
N ARG A 188 -7.69 0.07 8.37
CA ARG A 188 -6.41 -0.43 7.87
C ARG A 188 -6.12 0.07 6.46
N ARG A 189 -7.06 -0.05 5.53
CA ARG A 189 -6.91 0.46 4.17
C ARG A 189 -6.69 1.97 4.15
N LEU A 190 -7.43 2.71 4.99
CA LEU A 190 -7.25 4.16 5.12
C LEU A 190 -5.85 4.51 5.60
N ALA A 191 -5.36 3.84 6.65
CA ALA A 191 -3.99 4.02 7.15
C ALA A 191 -2.96 3.70 6.05
N ARG A 192 -3.15 2.58 5.32
CA ARG A 192 -2.29 2.17 4.22
C ARG A 192 -2.25 3.20 3.09
N VAL A 193 -3.39 3.72 2.65
CA VAL A 193 -3.51 4.75 1.60
C VAL A 193 -2.71 6.00 2.00
N VAL A 194 -2.92 6.51 3.21
CA VAL A 194 -2.27 7.76 3.67
C VAL A 194 -0.77 7.56 3.88
N VAL A 195 -0.36 6.50 4.59
CA VAL A 195 1.05 6.22 4.85
C VAL A 195 1.82 5.94 3.55
N SER A 196 1.27 5.12 2.66
CA SER A 196 1.92 4.82 1.38
C SER A 196 2.04 6.06 0.50
N THR A 197 1.01 6.91 0.43
CA THR A 197 1.07 8.18 -0.30
C THR A 197 2.21 9.06 0.18
N LEU A 198 2.41 9.18 1.49
CA LEU A 198 3.52 9.95 2.05
C LEU A 198 4.89 9.36 1.68
N LYS A 199 5.02 8.03 1.74
CA LYS A 199 6.26 7.32 1.33
C LYS A 199 6.57 7.42 -0.17
N TYR A 200 5.55 7.57 -1.00
CA TYR A 200 5.74 7.81 -2.43
C TYR A 200 6.11 9.27 -2.72
N ILE A 201 5.67 10.21 -1.89
CA ILE A 201 6.04 11.63 -2.02
C ILE A 201 7.50 11.86 -1.64
N ASP A 202 7.98 11.15 -0.61
CA ASP A 202 9.36 11.30 -0.13
C ASP A 202 10.39 10.38 -0.77
N ASP A 203 9.99 9.66 -1.83
CA ASP A 203 10.80 8.68 -2.55
C ASP A 203 11.38 7.55 -1.66
N SER A 204 10.90 7.39 -0.42
CA SER A 204 11.24 6.20 0.38
C SER A 204 10.79 4.94 -0.35
N TRP A 205 9.66 5.03 -1.08
CA TRP A 205 9.16 3.99 -1.97
C TRP A 205 8.91 4.51 -3.38
N HIS A 206 9.17 3.64 -4.34
CA HIS A 206 8.76 3.85 -5.72
C HIS A 206 7.33 3.34 -5.93
N LEU A 207 6.48 4.14 -6.59
CA LEU A 207 5.13 3.73 -6.98
C LEU A 207 5.18 2.94 -8.30
N ASP A 208 5.43 1.64 -8.21
CA ASP A 208 5.34 0.70 -9.34
C ASP A 208 3.88 0.35 -9.68
N GLU A 209 3.70 -0.43 -10.75
CA GLU A 209 2.38 -0.84 -11.25
C GLU A 209 1.56 -1.60 -10.20
N PHE A 210 2.18 -2.53 -9.46
CA PHE A 210 1.48 -3.31 -8.45
C PHE A 210 1.04 -2.42 -7.28
N ARG A 211 1.94 -1.56 -6.80
CA ARG A 211 1.65 -0.60 -5.72
C ARG A 211 0.57 0.40 -6.13
N GLU A 212 0.54 0.81 -7.39
CA GLU A 212 -0.53 1.67 -7.91
C GLU A 212 -1.87 0.92 -7.92
N LYS A 213 -1.91 -0.33 -8.39
CA LYS A 213 -3.11 -1.18 -8.33
C LYS A 213 -3.58 -1.39 -6.89
N LEU A 214 -2.66 -1.63 -5.95
CA LEU A 214 -2.98 -1.76 -4.52
C LEU A 214 -3.62 -0.48 -3.96
N LEU A 215 -3.05 0.68 -4.28
CA LEU A 215 -3.58 1.97 -3.85
C LEU A 215 -4.98 2.24 -4.43
N ARG A 216 -5.20 1.90 -5.70
CA ARG A 216 -6.51 2.03 -6.37
C ARG A 216 -7.56 1.12 -5.74
N HIS A 217 -7.23 -0.15 -5.52
CA HIS A 217 -8.15 -1.10 -4.88
C HIS A 217 -8.52 -0.67 -3.46
N ASP A 218 -7.54 -0.18 -2.69
CA ASP A 218 -7.85 0.32 -1.35
C ASP A 218 -8.78 1.51 -1.36
N LEU A 219 -8.61 2.40 -2.33
CA LEU A 219 -9.52 3.50 -2.49
C LEU A 219 -10.92 3.03 -2.91
N ASP A 220 -11.05 2.05 -3.80
CA ASP A 220 -12.35 1.47 -4.15
C ASP A 220 -13.08 0.90 -2.94
N GLU A 221 -12.36 0.18 -2.08
CA GLU A 221 -12.89 -0.34 -0.81
C GLU A 221 -13.25 0.78 0.20
N LEU A 222 -12.74 1.99 -0.02
CA LEU A 222 -13.02 3.20 0.76
C LEU A 222 -14.04 4.12 0.06
N GLU A 223 -14.78 3.64 -0.94
CA GLU A 223 -15.79 4.43 -1.67
C GLU A 223 -16.73 5.18 -0.72
N GLY A 224 -17.23 4.52 0.32
CA GLY A 224 -18.11 5.12 1.32
C GLY A 224 -17.46 6.23 2.17
N LEU A 225 -16.13 6.33 2.20
CA LEU A 225 -15.39 7.34 2.95
C LEU A 225 -14.85 8.49 2.09
N HIS A 226 -14.90 8.40 0.76
CA HIS A 226 -14.55 9.52 -0.13
C HIS A 226 -15.68 9.96 -1.07
N GLY A 227 -16.73 9.14 -1.25
CA GLY A 227 -17.95 9.48 -1.98
C GLY A 227 -17.76 9.62 -3.50
N LEU A 228 -16.80 8.91 -4.09
CA LEU A 228 -16.56 8.89 -5.54
C LEU A 228 -16.74 7.47 -6.07
N PRO A 229 -17.15 7.28 -7.34
CA PRO A 229 -17.32 5.95 -7.92
C PRO A 229 -16.03 5.10 -7.85
N SER A 230 -16.18 3.77 -7.79
CA SER A 230 -15.06 2.83 -7.92
C SER A 230 -14.27 3.05 -9.22
N LEU A 231 -12.95 2.80 -9.16
CA LEU A 231 -12.01 2.71 -10.27
C LEU A 231 -12.06 1.35 -10.99
N GLU A 232 -12.94 0.44 -10.53
CA GLU A 232 -13.08 -0.94 -10.98
C GLU A 232 -11.78 -1.74 -10.86
N GLN A 233 -10.94 -1.40 -9.87
CA GLN A 233 -9.68 -2.09 -9.66
C GLN A 233 -9.92 -3.44 -8.99
N ARG A 234 -9.59 -4.52 -9.68
CA ARG A 234 -9.62 -5.88 -9.11
C ARG A 234 -8.60 -6.00 -7.98
N GLN A 235 -8.90 -6.88 -7.02
CA GLN A 235 -8.03 -7.16 -5.87
C GLN A 235 -6.63 -7.55 -6.32
N PRO A 236 -5.62 -6.72 -6.05
CA PRO A 236 -4.24 -7.01 -6.42
C PRO A 236 -3.72 -8.15 -5.56
N PHE A 237 -3.03 -9.07 -6.20
CA PHE A 237 -2.38 -10.19 -5.55
C PHE A 237 -0.92 -10.23 -5.97
N HIS A 238 -0.02 -10.28 -4.99
CA HIS A 238 1.41 -10.37 -5.25
C HIS A 238 1.98 -11.59 -4.55
N VAL A 239 2.75 -12.38 -5.29
CA VAL A 239 3.32 -13.64 -4.82
C VAL A 239 4.78 -13.74 -5.25
N CYS A 240 5.62 -14.44 -4.50
CA CYS A 240 6.93 -14.84 -5.01
C CYS A 240 6.82 -16.22 -5.67
N VAL A 241 7.28 -16.32 -6.92
CA VAL A 241 7.34 -17.57 -7.69
C VAL A 241 8.76 -18.11 -7.63
N ARG A 242 8.93 -19.35 -7.18
CA ARG A 242 10.22 -20.06 -7.17
C ARG A 242 10.31 -21.01 -8.36
N VAL A 243 11.40 -20.94 -9.11
CA VAL A 243 11.69 -21.85 -10.23
C VAL A 243 13.04 -22.50 -10.01
N TYR A 244 13.07 -23.84 -10.00
CA TYR A 244 14.32 -24.60 -10.02
C TYR A 244 14.72 -24.90 -11.48
N THR A 245 15.97 -24.65 -11.85
CA THR A 245 16.45 -24.90 -13.21
C THR A 245 17.89 -25.38 -13.24
N THR A 246 18.22 -26.30 -14.15
CA THR A 246 19.60 -26.68 -14.48
C THR A 246 20.24 -25.76 -15.52
N ASN A 247 19.45 -24.88 -16.13
CA ASN A 247 19.95 -23.94 -17.14
C ASN A 247 20.85 -22.90 -16.47
N PRO A 248 22.11 -22.73 -16.91
CA PRO A 248 23.02 -21.76 -16.29
C PRO A 248 22.58 -20.30 -16.49
N ASN A 249 21.67 -20.03 -17.43
CA ASN A 249 21.12 -18.69 -17.64
C ASN A 249 19.76 -18.55 -16.92
N PRO A 250 19.68 -17.79 -15.81
CA PRO A 250 18.45 -17.61 -15.05
C PRO A 250 17.37 -16.79 -15.80
N LEU A 251 17.72 -16.16 -16.92
CA LEU A 251 16.78 -15.36 -17.72
C LEU A 251 15.96 -16.19 -18.72
N LEU A 252 16.23 -17.49 -18.86
CA LEU A 252 15.53 -18.38 -19.80
C LEU A 252 14.25 -19.00 -19.22
N VAL A 253 13.74 -18.47 -18.10
CA VAL A 253 12.47 -18.89 -17.51
C VAL A 253 11.29 -18.40 -18.36
N ASP A 254 10.31 -19.27 -18.59
CA ASP A 254 9.09 -18.95 -19.33
C ASP A 254 8.11 -18.15 -18.46
N ILE A 255 8.26 -16.83 -18.49
CA ILE A 255 7.38 -15.89 -17.77
C ILE A 255 5.93 -15.98 -18.26
N ALA A 256 5.71 -16.27 -19.56
CA ALA A 256 4.37 -16.31 -20.13
C ALA A 256 3.60 -17.53 -19.62
N ALA A 257 4.25 -18.68 -19.50
CA ALA A 257 3.67 -19.87 -18.87
C ALA A 257 3.30 -19.60 -17.40
N ILE A 258 4.19 -18.96 -16.63
CA ILE A 258 3.92 -18.59 -15.23
C ILE A 258 2.72 -17.64 -15.13
N GLN A 259 2.67 -16.62 -15.97
CA GLN A 259 1.55 -15.68 -16.03
C GLN A 259 0.23 -16.38 -16.36
N ALA A 260 0.25 -17.34 -17.29
CA ALA A 260 -0.94 -18.12 -17.65
C ALA A 260 -1.44 -18.97 -16.48
N ASP A 261 -0.54 -19.67 -15.79
CA ASP A 261 -0.87 -20.48 -14.61
C ASP A 261 -1.44 -19.63 -13.47
N LEU A 262 -0.81 -18.49 -13.17
CA LEU A 262 -1.29 -17.55 -12.16
C LEU A 262 -2.66 -16.98 -12.52
N THR A 263 -2.87 -16.61 -13.78
CA THR A 263 -4.16 -16.08 -14.25
C THR A 263 -5.26 -17.13 -14.17
N ALA A 264 -4.95 -18.39 -14.48
CA ALA A 264 -5.90 -19.49 -14.38
C ALA A 264 -6.28 -19.79 -12.92
N HIS A 265 -5.31 -19.75 -12.00
CA HIS A 265 -5.54 -20.04 -10.58
C HIS A 265 -6.23 -18.87 -9.85
N TYR A 266 -5.79 -17.64 -10.12
CA TYR A 266 -6.26 -16.41 -9.45
C TYR A 266 -7.08 -15.53 -10.42
N PHE A 267 -8.05 -16.12 -11.10
CA PHE A 267 -8.82 -15.50 -12.20
C PHE A 267 -9.58 -14.20 -11.84
N ASN A 268 -9.85 -13.96 -10.55
CA ASN A 268 -10.51 -12.75 -10.05
C ASN A 268 -9.54 -11.66 -9.57
N ASN A 269 -8.24 -11.94 -9.54
CA ASN A 269 -7.24 -11.06 -8.97
C ASN A 269 -6.37 -10.42 -10.07
N ASP A 270 -5.85 -9.25 -9.76
CA ASP A 270 -4.81 -8.61 -10.57
C ASP A 270 -3.44 -9.07 -10.08
N CYS A 271 -2.91 -10.11 -10.72
CA CYS A 271 -1.73 -10.83 -10.24
C CYS A 271 -0.43 -10.18 -10.71
N SER A 272 0.50 -10.06 -9.78
CA SER A 272 1.91 -9.72 -10.03
C SER A 272 2.79 -10.68 -9.26
N PHE A 273 4.05 -10.82 -9.65
CA PHE A 273 4.94 -11.70 -8.93
C PHE A 273 6.41 -11.34 -9.06
N ASP A 274 7.16 -11.58 -7.98
CA ASP A 274 8.61 -11.61 -8.04
C ASP A 274 9.06 -13.02 -8.43
N LEU A 275 10.07 -13.12 -9.30
CA LEU A 275 10.60 -14.40 -9.77
C LEU A 275 11.91 -14.73 -9.04
N ARG A 276 11.90 -15.80 -8.25
CA ARG A 276 13.10 -16.42 -7.69
C ARG A 276 13.55 -17.59 -8.55
N VAL A 277 14.73 -17.50 -9.13
CA VAL A 277 15.34 -18.58 -9.91
C VAL A 277 16.46 -19.24 -9.11
N LEU A 278 16.36 -20.54 -8.90
CA LEU A 278 17.36 -21.35 -8.19
C LEU A 278 18.08 -22.25 -9.19
N LEU A 279 19.39 -22.04 -9.33
CA LEU A 279 20.23 -22.84 -10.21
C LEU A 279 20.63 -24.13 -9.51
N VAL A 280 20.27 -25.26 -10.09
CA VAL A 280 20.56 -26.60 -9.55
C VAL A 280 21.71 -27.24 -10.31
N ARG A 281 22.68 -27.78 -9.57
CA ARG A 281 23.72 -28.68 -10.09
C ARG A 281 23.69 -29.99 -9.30
N GLU A 282 24.55 -30.95 -9.67
CA GLU A 282 24.57 -32.33 -9.17
C GLU A 282 24.41 -32.51 -7.65
N VAL A 283 24.81 -31.54 -6.84
CA VAL A 283 24.83 -31.61 -5.37
C VAL A 283 23.79 -30.71 -4.69
N GLY A 284 22.97 -29.98 -5.45
CA GLY A 284 21.93 -29.08 -4.94
C GLY A 284 21.90 -27.71 -5.62
N VAL A 285 21.23 -26.76 -4.97
CA VAL A 285 21.16 -25.36 -5.42
C VAL A 285 22.52 -24.70 -5.21
N VAL A 286 23.09 -24.13 -6.27
CA VAL A 286 24.39 -23.46 -6.23
C VAL A 286 24.29 -21.95 -6.27
N ASP A 287 23.20 -21.41 -6.81
CA ASP A 287 22.96 -19.97 -6.91
C ASP A 287 21.47 -19.66 -6.88
N ALA A 288 21.15 -18.43 -6.47
CA ALA A 288 19.80 -17.88 -6.42
C ALA A 288 19.76 -16.48 -7.01
N PHE A 289 18.70 -16.18 -7.74
CA PHE A 289 18.41 -14.87 -8.30
C PHE A 289 16.99 -14.47 -7.93
N LEU A 290 16.75 -13.20 -7.60
CA LEU A 290 15.43 -12.65 -7.32
C LEU A 290 15.17 -11.45 -8.22
N PHE A 291 14.33 -11.64 -9.23
CA PHE A 291 13.91 -10.61 -10.15
C PHE A 291 12.56 -10.02 -9.68
N PRO A 292 12.49 -8.73 -9.35
CA PRO A 292 11.22 -8.08 -9.02
C PRO A 292 10.27 -8.04 -10.22
N TRP A 293 8.96 -8.11 -9.99
CA TRP A 293 7.93 -8.00 -11.05
C TRP A 293 8.18 -6.83 -12.02
N ALA A 294 8.56 -5.68 -11.47
CA ALA A 294 8.82 -4.44 -12.22
C ALA A 294 9.91 -4.59 -13.31
N VAL A 295 10.77 -5.60 -13.21
CA VAL A 295 11.83 -5.87 -14.19
C VAL A 295 11.27 -6.49 -15.47
N PHE A 296 10.17 -7.25 -15.39
CA PHE A 296 9.66 -8.05 -16.52
C PHE A 296 8.15 -7.90 -16.78
N SER A 297 7.46 -6.98 -16.07
CA SER A 297 6.03 -6.72 -16.23
C SER A 297 5.64 -5.91 -17.47
N GLY A 298 6.62 -5.34 -18.19
CA GLY A 298 6.38 -4.44 -19.33
C GLY A 298 5.63 -5.11 -20.50
N ALA A 299 4.71 -4.35 -21.11
CA ALA A 299 3.74 -4.79 -22.13
C ALA A 299 4.32 -5.29 -23.48
N ASN A 300 5.63 -5.46 -23.59
CA ASN A 300 6.29 -5.93 -24.80
C ASN A 300 7.68 -6.41 -24.41
N THR A 301 7.91 -7.67 -24.05
CA THR A 301 9.32 -8.07 -23.96
C THR A 301 9.61 -9.56 -23.93
N ASN A 302 10.51 -9.90 -24.84
CA ASN A 302 11.67 -10.72 -24.53
C ASN A 302 12.42 -10.06 -23.34
N TRP A 303 11.94 -10.31 -22.11
CA TRP A 303 12.34 -9.61 -20.87
C TRP A 303 13.84 -9.70 -20.58
N THR A 304 14.52 -10.65 -21.22
CA THR A 304 15.96 -10.86 -21.15
C THR A 304 16.81 -9.69 -21.68
N LEU A 305 16.23 -8.77 -22.47
CA LEU A 305 16.95 -7.64 -23.07
C LEU A 305 17.40 -6.63 -22.01
N ASN A 306 18.70 -6.34 -21.97
CA ASN A 306 19.35 -5.36 -21.08
C ASN A 306 19.29 -5.68 -19.58
N ILE A 307 18.94 -6.90 -19.19
CA ILE A 307 19.04 -7.34 -17.79
C ILE A 307 20.43 -7.91 -17.52
N ASN A 308 21.14 -7.33 -16.55
CA ASN A 308 22.31 -7.96 -15.95
C ASN A 308 21.85 -8.83 -14.77
N ALA A 309 21.78 -10.14 -14.97
CA ALA A 309 21.30 -11.08 -13.95
C ALA A 309 22.08 -11.01 -12.63
N GLU A 310 23.38 -10.68 -12.67
CA GLU A 310 24.22 -10.61 -11.47
C GLU A 310 23.78 -9.51 -10.49
N GLN A 311 23.09 -8.46 -10.97
CA GLN A 311 22.52 -7.42 -10.10
C GLN A 311 21.38 -7.95 -9.22
N TYR A 312 20.81 -9.09 -9.58
CA TYR A 312 19.66 -9.72 -8.93
C TYR A 312 20.05 -10.99 -8.17
N ARG A 313 21.35 -11.26 -8.01
CA ARG A 313 21.86 -12.38 -7.22
C ARG A 313 21.40 -12.22 -5.77
N ALA A 314 20.82 -13.27 -5.22
CA ALA A 314 20.24 -13.28 -3.88
C ALA A 314 20.83 -14.41 -3.02
N ALA A 315 20.59 -14.36 -1.71
CA ALA A 315 20.93 -15.48 -0.83
C ALA A 315 20.09 -16.72 -1.19
N ILE A 316 20.71 -17.89 -1.13
CA ILE A 316 20.01 -19.15 -1.30
C ILE A 316 19.03 -19.33 -0.14
N PRO A 317 17.74 -19.59 -0.39
CA PRO A 317 16.76 -19.82 0.67
C PRO A 317 17.14 -21.04 1.54
N ASN A 318 16.92 -20.94 2.85
CA ASN A 318 17.22 -22.02 3.80
C ASN A 318 16.13 -23.10 3.85
N ASP A 319 15.05 -22.95 3.09
CA ASP A 319 13.84 -23.77 3.11
C ASP A 319 13.71 -24.68 1.87
N ILE A 320 14.81 -24.97 1.16
CA ILE A 320 14.82 -25.85 -0.01
C ILE A 320 14.49 -27.28 0.41
N ARG A 321 13.43 -27.85 -0.16
CA ARG A 321 13.03 -29.23 0.11
C ARG A 321 13.75 -30.18 -0.85
N PRO A 322 14.28 -31.33 -0.40
CA PRO A 322 14.93 -32.30 -1.28
C PRO A 322 14.03 -32.80 -2.43
N GLU A 323 12.72 -32.85 -2.21
CA GLU A 323 11.72 -33.24 -3.22
C GLU A 323 11.56 -32.22 -4.36
N ASP A 324 11.94 -30.96 -4.15
CA ASP A 324 11.88 -29.93 -5.20
C ASP A 324 13.01 -30.09 -6.24
N LEU A 325 14.06 -30.85 -5.88
CA LEU A 325 15.28 -31.07 -6.67
C LEU A 325 15.31 -32.43 -7.39
N ARG A 326 14.29 -33.28 -7.19
CA ARG A 326 14.28 -34.63 -7.78
C ARG A 326 13.74 -34.57 -9.21
N HIS A 327 14.49 -35.15 -10.15
CA HIS A 327 13.97 -35.54 -11.46
C HIS A 327 12.83 -36.55 -11.23
N VAL A 328 11.60 -36.18 -11.53
CA VAL A 328 10.45 -37.10 -11.49
C VAL A 328 10.43 -37.94 -12.75
#